data_AF-A0AAD4XBW1-F1
#
_entry.id   AF-A0AAD4XBW1-F1
#
_cell.length_a   1.000
_cell.length_b   1.000
_cell.length_c   1.000
_cell.angle_alpha   90.00
_cell.angle_beta   90.00
_cell.angle_gamma   90.00
#
_symmetry.space_group_name_H-M   'P 1'
#
loop_
_entity.id
_entity.type
_entity.pdbx_description
1 polymer ?
#
loop_
_entity_poly.entity_id
_entity_poly.type
_entity_poly.pdbx_seq_one_letter_code
_entity_poly.pdbx_strand_id
1 'polypeptide(L)'
;MAQIGDSVYSSSSVEKQFEGERIKAIAGEIESAARFMHSGLLLVHQSRPVPEVLERAKSQIEVLKELYSKLAEILKECPGQYYRSETQTAVSLIVLLHWLETGDLLMHKETEAKLGLGSSEFGLDIEDYLTGVCFMSNELPRYVVNQVTAGDYDCPRKVLNFLTELHAAFLEKVYYDVKIRGLTANGDPIAVKGDQGVQG
;
A
#
# COMPACT_ATOMS: atom_id res chain seq x y z
N MET A 1 -34.20 39.06 -6.63
CA MET A 1 -33.91 37.72 -7.22
C MET A 1 -32.45 37.28 -6.96
N ALA A 2 -31.84 37.64 -5.83
CA ALA A 2 -30.41 37.36 -5.55
C ALA A 2 -30.15 36.44 -4.33
N GLN A 3 -31.19 35.94 -3.64
CA GLN A 3 -31.02 35.16 -2.40
C GLN A 3 -30.83 33.65 -2.58
N ILE A 4 -31.03 33.11 -3.79
CA ILE A 4 -30.97 31.66 -4.03
C ILE A 4 -29.54 31.20 -4.34
N GLY A 5 -28.69 32.07 -4.91
CA GLY A 5 -27.29 31.76 -5.27
C GLY A 5 -26.34 31.63 -4.07
N ASP A 6 -26.46 32.52 -3.08
CA ASP A 6 -25.56 32.54 -1.91
C ASP A 6 -25.86 31.41 -0.92
N SER A 7 -27.11 30.97 -0.80
CA SER A 7 -27.51 29.87 0.09
C SER A 7 -26.98 28.52 -0.40
N VAL A 8 -27.02 28.26 -1.71
CA VAL A 8 -26.54 26.99 -2.28
C VAL A 8 -25.01 26.90 -2.23
N TYR A 9 -24.32 28.03 -2.42
CA TYR A 9 -22.85 28.09 -2.32
C TYR A 9 -22.37 27.88 -0.88
N SER A 10 -23.10 28.40 0.10
CA SER A 10 -22.84 28.18 1.53
C SER A 10 -23.06 26.72 1.95
N SER A 11 -24.19 26.11 1.55
CA SER A 11 -24.49 24.70 1.88
C SER A 11 -23.47 23.72 1.30
N SER A 12 -23.08 23.88 0.03
CA SER A 12 -22.08 23.01 -0.62
C SER A 12 -20.66 23.14 -0.02
N SER A 13 -20.33 24.30 0.56
CA SER A 13 -19.04 24.52 1.22
C SER A 13 -19.01 23.89 2.62
N VAL A 14 -20.13 23.94 3.34
CA VAL A 14 -20.27 23.32 4.67
C VAL A 14 -20.32 21.79 4.57
N GLU A 15 -21.00 21.23 3.57
CA GLU A 15 -21.06 19.79 3.31
C GLU A 15 -19.67 19.20 3.00
N LYS A 16 -18.91 19.84 2.09
CA LYS A 16 -17.52 19.43 1.78
C LYS A 16 -16.59 19.52 3.00
N GLN A 17 -16.80 20.50 3.88
CA GLN A 17 -16.02 20.64 5.10
C GLN A 17 -16.33 19.52 6.10
N PHE A 18 -17.61 19.18 6.28
CA PHE A 18 -18.04 18.09 7.16
C PHE A 18 -17.56 16.72 6.68
N GLU A 19 -17.60 16.47 5.37
CA GLU A 19 -17.07 15.23 4.78
C GLU A 19 -15.55 15.11 5.00
N GLY A 20 -14.79 16.19 4.81
CA GLY A 20 -13.36 16.21 5.09
C GLY A 20 -13.01 15.94 6.56
N GLU A 21 -13.84 16.39 7.50
CA GLU A 21 -13.69 16.08 8.93
C GLU A 21 -13.95 14.59 9.23
N ARG A 22 -14.95 13.99 8.57
CA ARG A 22 -15.23 12.54 8.69
C ARG A 22 -14.08 11.70 8.14
N ILE A 23 -13.53 12.07 6.99
CA ILE A 23 -12.37 11.39 6.41
C ILE A 23 -11.16 11.49 7.36
N LYS A 24 -10.89 12.68 7.92
CA LYS A 24 -9.82 12.89 8.91
C LYS A 24 -9.98 12.01 10.14
N ALA A 25 -11.21 11.87 10.65
CA ALA A 25 -11.48 11.03 11.80
C ALA A 25 -11.12 9.56 11.52
N ILE A 26 -11.56 9.02 10.37
CA ILE A 26 -11.23 7.64 9.97
C ILE A 26 -9.74 7.48 9.73
N ALA A 27 -9.08 8.45 9.08
CA ALA A 27 -7.63 8.41 8.90
C ALA A 27 -6.88 8.35 10.24
N GLY A 28 -7.33 9.10 11.26
CA GLY A 28 -6.79 9.02 12.62
C GLY A 28 -7.01 7.66 13.29
N GLU A 29 -8.15 7.01 13.05
CA GLU A 29 -8.40 5.65 13.51
C GLU A 29 -7.50 4.62 12.82
N ILE A 30 -7.29 4.76 11.49
CA ILE A 30 -6.35 3.93 10.72
C ILE A 30 -4.93 4.10 11.26
N GLU A 31 -4.49 5.34 11.49
CA GLU A 31 -3.18 5.64 12.06
C GLU A 31 -3.02 4.99 13.43
N SER A 32 -4.05 5.03 14.28
CA SER A 32 -4.05 4.40 15.60
C SER A 32 -3.91 2.88 15.51
N ALA A 33 -4.69 2.23 14.64
CA ALA A 33 -4.63 0.78 14.40
C ALA A 33 -3.25 0.37 13.84
N ALA A 34 -2.73 1.13 12.86
CA ALA A 34 -1.41 0.91 12.28
C ALA A 34 -0.30 1.06 13.35
N ARG A 35 -0.37 2.08 14.21
CA ARG A 35 0.60 2.27 15.30
C ARG A 35 0.57 1.11 16.30
N PHE A 36 -0.62 0.61 16.63
CA PHE A 36 -0.75 -0.57 17.49
C PHE A 36 -0.14 -1.81 16.84
N MET A 37 -0.47 -2.07 15.56
CA MET A 37 0.08 -3.19 14.79
C MET A 37 1.61 -3.11 14.70
N HIS A 38 2.16 -1.94 14.40
CA HIS A 38 3.60 -1.69 14.36
C HIS A 38 4.26 -1.98 15.71
N SER A 39 3.67 -1.51 16.82
CA SER A 39 4.20 -1.80 18.16
C SER A 39 4.26 -3.31 18.48
N GLY A 40 3.31 -4.08 17.95
CA GLY A 40 3.32 -5.54 18.03
C GLY A 40 4.44 -6.13 17.20
N LEU A 41 4.51 -5.78 15.91
CA LEU A 41 5.50 -6.33 14.97
C LEU A 41 6.95 -6.01 15.38
N LEU A 42 7.22 -4.84 15.99
CA LEU A 42 8.56 -4.49 16.48
C LEU A 42 9.10 -5.45 17.55
N LEU A 43 8.24 -6.25 18.20
CA LEU A 43 8.68 -7.30 19.12
C LEU A 43 9.50 -8.39 18.43
N VAL A 44 9.40 -8.51 17.11
CA VAL A 44 10.23 -9.41 16.31
C VAL A 44 11.73 -9.12 16.47
N HIS A 45 12.09 -7.88 16.81
CA HIS A 45 13.48 -7.46 17.08
C HIS A 45 14.00 -7.89 18.46
N GLN A 46 13.12 -8.39 19.36
CA GLN A 46 13.46 -8.73 20.75
C GLN A 46 13.62 -10.25 20.98
N SER A 47 13.93 -11.01 19.93
CA SER A 47 14.07 -12.48 19.98
C SER A 47 12.83 -13.22 20.49
N ARG A 48 11.64 -12.62 20.33
CA ARG A 48 10.36 -13.26 20.64
C ARG A 48 10.00 -14.27 19.54
N PRO A 49 9.33 -15.39 19.87
CA PRO A 49 8.81 -16.30 18.85
C PRO A 49 7.86 -15.57 17.90
N VAL A 50 8.12 -15.69 16.60
CA VAL A 50 7.33 -15.04 15.54
C VAL A 50 5.81 -15.32 15.69
N PRO A 51 5.33 -16.55 15.98
CA PRO A 51 3.90 -16.80 16.09
C PRO A 51 3.18 -15.93 17.14
N GLU A 52 3.80 -15.71 18.30
CA GLU A 52 3.24 -14.85 19.37
C GLU A 52 3.13 -13.39 18.93
N VAL A 53 4.13 -12.92 18.18
CA VAL A 53 4.16 -11.55 17.64
C VAL A 53 3.06 -11.35 16.59
N LEU A 54 2.85 -12.34 15.74
CA LEU A 54 1.88 -12.26 14.65
C LEU A 54 0.42 -12.26 15.13
N GLU A 55 0.07 -13.05 16.14
CA GLU A 55 -1.32 -13.08 16.66
C GLU A 55 -1.84 -11.69 17.05
N ARG A 56 -1.02 -10.93 17.76
CA ARG A 56 -1.39 -9.57 18.19
C ARG A 56 -1.62 -8.64 16.99
N ALA A 57 -0.76 -8.73 15.98
CA ALA A 57 -0.84 -7.90 14.78
C ALA A 57 -2.01 -8.30 13.85
N LYS A 58 -2.33 -9.60 13.77
CA LYS A 58 -3.45 -10.11 12.95
C LYS A 58 -4.80 -9.54 13.37
N SER A 59 -5.03 -9.33 14.68
CA SER A 59 -6.27 -8.72 15.16
C SER A 59 -6.53 -7.31 14.59
N GLN A 60 -5.48 -6.58 14.22
CA GLN A 60 -5.62 -5.24 13.62
C GLN A 60 -5.97 -5.27 12.14
N ILE A 61 -5.78 -6.40 11.45
CA ILE A 61 -6.15 -6.52 10.03
C ILE A 61 -7.67 -6.35 9.87
N GLU A 62 -8.47 -7.00 10.72
CA GLU A 62 -9.93 -6.87 10.67
C GLU A 62 -10.38 -5.44 11.00
N VAL A 63 -9.73 -4.78 11.96
CA VAL A 63 -10.00 -3.36 12.28
C VAL A 63 -9.70 -2.47 11.08
N LEU A 64 -8.53 -2.64 10.45
CA LEU A 64 -8.16 -1.88 9.25
C LEU A 64 -9.17 -2.12 8.12
N LYS A 65 -9.59 -3.36 7.90
CA LYS A 65 -10.58 -3.72 6.88
C LYS A 65 -11.91 -3.01 7.08
N GLU A 66 -12.41 -2.95 8.32
CA GLU A 66 -13.63 -2.20 8.64
C GLU A 66 -13.46 -0.69 8.40
N LEU A 67 -12.32 -0.12 8.77
CA LEU A 67 -12.02 1.30 8.57
C LEU A 67 -11.91 1.67 7.09
N TYR A 68 -11.24 0.84 6.29
CA TYR A 68 -11.14 1.03 4.83
C TYR A 68 -12.49 0.86 4.14
N SER A 69 -13.36 -0.02 4.65
CA SER A 69 -14.73 -0.16 4.14
C SER A 69 -15.53 1.12 4.36
N LYS A 70 -15.49 1.68 5.58
CA LYS A 70 -16.13 2.97 5.90
C LYS A 70 -15.55 4.12 5.09
N LEU A 71 -14.23 4.15 4.90
CA LEU A 71 -13.56 5.15 4.09
C LEU A 71 -14.01 5.07 2.63
N ALA A 72 -14.09 3.86 2.06
CA ALA A 72 -14.55 3.65 0.69
C ALA A 72 -16.01 4.11 0.48
N GLU A 73 -16.88 3.94 1.48
CA GLU A 73 -18.25 4.45 1.43
C GLU A 73 -18.30 5.99 1.35
N ILE A 74 -17.50 6.68 2.15
CA ILE A 74 -17.44 8.16 2.15
C ILE A 74 -16.80 8.69 0.85
N LEU A 75 -15.79 8.01 0.33
CA LEU A 75 -15.10 8.42 -0.90
C LEU A 75 -15.97 8.30 -2.16
N LYS A 76 -17.02 7.47 -2.17
CA LYS A 76 -18.04 7.44 -3.24
C LYS A 76 -18.72 8.79 -3.42
N GLU A 77 -18.89 9.53 -2.33
CA GLU A 77 -19.55 10.82 -2.30
C GLU A 77 -18.57 11.96 -2.63
N CYS A 78 -17.27 11.77 -2.39
CA CYS A 78 -16.23 12.78 -2.58
C CYS A 78 -14.91 12.21 -3.17
N PRO A 79 -14.76 12.17 -4.50
CA PRO A 79 -13.49 11.78 -5.12
C PRO A 79 -12.42 12.86 -4.93
N GLY A 80 -11.29 12.52 -4.30
CA GLY A 80 -10.07 13.35 -4.31
C GLY A 80 -9.44 13.70 -2.96
N GLN A 81 -10.02 13.32 -1.82
CA GLN A 81 -9.42 13.48 -0.49
C GLN A 81 -8.93 12.14 0.07
N TYR A 82 -7.86 11.61 -0.50
CA TYR A 82 -7.32 10.30 -0.12
C TYR A 82 -6.06 10.44 0.75
N TYR A 83 -6.06 9.74 1.89
CA TYR A 83 -4.98 9.72 2.87
C TYR A 83 -3.92 8.67 2.50
N ARG A 84 -2.94 9.10 1.69
CA ARG A 84 -1.89 8.24 1.12
C ARG A 84 -0.94 7.69 2.18
N SER A 85 -0.50 8.53 3.12
CA SER A 85 0.50 8.18 4.15
C SER A 85 0.06 7.02 5.04
N GLU A 86 -1.21 7.04 5.46
CA GLU A 86 -1.83 6.06 6.34
C GLU A 86 -1.94 4.71 5.61
N THR A 87 -2.29 4.75 4.32
CA THR A 87 -2.36 3.54 3.50
C THR A 87 -1.00 2.93 3.24
N GLN A 88 0.01 3.74 2.90
CA GLN A 88 1.37 3.25 2.72
C GLN A 88 1.89 2.58 4.00
N THR A 89 1.58 3.16 5.17
CA THR A 89 1.93 2.59 6.46
C THR A 89 1.18 1.26 6.71
N ALA A 90 -0.14 1.23 6.50
CA ALA A 90 -0.92 0.00 6.67
C ALA A 90 -0.44 -1.12 5.75
N VAL A 91 -0.16 -0.82 4.48
CA VAL A 91 0.41 -1.78 3.51
C VAL A 91 1.75 -2.31 4.02
N SER A 92 2.67 -1.43 4.45
CA SER A 92 3.97 -1.83 4.98
C SER A 92 3.85 -2.88 6.08
N LEU A 93 2.93 -2.66 7.02
CA LEU A 93 2.72 -3.55 8.16
C LEU A 93 2.09 -4.89 7.75
N ILE A 94 1.11 -4.87 6.85
CA ILE A 94 0.43 -6.08 6.36
C ILE A 94 1.40 -6.95 5.55
N VAL A 95 2.23 -6.33 4.70
CA VAL A 95 3.25 -7.04 3.93
C VAL A 95 4.32 -7.60 4.86
N LEU A 96 4.78 -6.84 5.87
CA LEU A 96 5.74 -7.33 6.86
C LEU A 96 5.20 -8.54 7.63
N LEU A 97 3.95 -8.47 8.07
CA LEU A 97 3.27 -9.57 8.76
C LEU A 97 3.23 -10.83 7.88
N HIS A 98 2.84 -10.68 6.62
CA HIS A 98 2.77 -11.81 5.68
C HIS A 98 4.14 -12.42 5.42
N TRP A 99 5.16 -11.59 5.23
CA TRP A 99 6.52 -12.06 5.03
C TRP A 99 7.07 -12.80 6.25
N LEU A 100 6.82 -12.30 7.46
CA LEU A 100 7.20 -13.00 8.70
C LEU A 100 6.49 -14.35 8.86
N GLU A 101 5.30 -14.51 8.29
CA GLU A 101 4.50 -15.73 8.34
C GLU A 101 4.91 -16.76 7.28
N THR A 102 5.18 -16.31 6.06
CA THR A 102 5.34 -17.19 4.88
C THR A 102 6.75 -17.18 4.30
N GLY A 103 7.46 -16.07 4.43
CA GLY A 103 8.72 -15.80 3.73
C GLY A 103 8.55 -15.14 2.36
N ASP A 104 7.32 -14.98 1.87
CA ASP A 104 7.01 -14.54 0.51
C ASP A 104 6.51 -13.08 0.44
N LEU A 105 6.52 -12.53 -0.77
CA LEU A 105 5.93 -11.21 -1.05
C LEU A 105 4.42 -11.30 -1.18
N LEU A 106 3.70 -10.55 -0.35
CA LEU A 106 2.26 -10.36 -0.50
C LEU A 106 1.97 -9.47 -1.71
N MET A 107 1.28 -9.99 -2.71
CA MET A 107 1.04 -9.24 -3.95
C MET A 107 0.01 -8.12 -3.76
N HIS A 108 0.01 -7.15 -4.69
CA HIS A 108 -0.91 -6.00 -4.68
C HIS A 108 -2.38 -6.42 -4.50
N LYS A 109 -2.86 -7.39 -5.28
CA LYS A 109 -4.26 -7.86 -5.23
C LYS A 109 -4.61 -8.56 -3.93
N GLU A 110 -3.67 -9.28 -3.35
CA GLU A 110 -3.86 -9.95 -2.06
C GLU A 110 -3.87 -8.93 -0.91
N THR A 111 -3.04 -7.90 -1.02
CA THR A 111 -3.03 -6.76 -0.09
C THR A 111 -4.35 -5.99 -0.15
N GLU A 112 -4.83 -5.70 -1.36
CA GLU A 112 -6.12 -5.06 -1.60
C GLU A 112 -7.28 -5.88 -0.98
N ALA A 113 -7.25 -7.21 -1.12
CA ALA A 113 -8.21 -8.11 -0.51
C ALA A 113 -8.12 -8.11 1.04
N LYS A 114 -6.92 -8.12 1.62
CA LYS A 114 -6.72 -8.03 3.09
C LYS A 114 -7.23 -6.71 3.68
N LEU A 115 -7.15 -5.62 2.93
CA LEU A 115 -7.72 -4.32 3.31
C LEU A 115 -9.23 -4.22 3.07
N GLY A 116 -9.86 -5.24 2.47
CA GLY A 116 -11.29 -5.21 2.14
C GLY A 116 -11.64 -4.37 0.91
N LEU A 117 -10.65 -3.97 0.11
CA LEU A 117 -10.84 -3.11 -1.06
C LEU A 117 -11.09 -3.89 -2.36
N GLY A 118 -10.86 -5.21 -2.39
CA GLY A 118 -10.92 -6.03 -3.61
C GLY A 118 -12.29 -6.12 -4.30
N SER A 119 -13.38 -5.74 -3.63
CA SER A 119 -14.74 -5.67 -4.18
C SER A 119 -15.27 -4.23 -4.28
N SER A 120 -14.44 -3.25 -3.92
CA SER A 120 -14.79 -1.84 -3.91
C SER A 120 -14.52 -1.21 -5.28
N GLU A 121 -15.31 -0.21 -5.65
CA GLU A 121 -15.03 0.64 -6.81
C GLU A 121 -13.74 1.46 -6.59
N PHE A 122 -13.33 1.62 -5.33
CA PHE A 122 -12.06 2.19 -4.90
C PHE A 122 -11.08 1.08 -4.55
N GLY A 123 -10.12 0.83 -5.43
CA GLY A 123 -9.02 -0.12 -5.20
C GLY A 123 -7.82 0.51 -4.48
N LEU A 124 -6.90 -0.34 -4.04
CA LEU A 124 -5.60 0.10 -3.53
C LEU A 124 -4.77 0.68 -4.68
N ASP A 125 -4.33 1.93 -4.56
CA ASP A 125 -3.44 2.53 -5.54
C ASP A 125 -2.10 1.79 -5.60
N ILE A 126 -1.60 1.54 -6.80
CA ILE A 126 -0.34 0.81 -7.00
C ILE A 126 0.87 1.55 -6.44
N GLU A 127 0.88 2.88 -6.48
CA GLU A 127 1.96 3.70 -5.92
C GLU A 127 1.98 3.60 -4.38
N ASP A 128 0.81 3.56 -3.76
CA ASP A 128 0.69 3.43 -2.30
C ASP A 128 1.10 2.03 -1.85
N TYR A 129 0.76 1.00 -2.64
CA TYR A 129 1.27 -0.35 -2.42
C TYR A 129 2.80 -0.41 -2.49
N LEU A 130 3.39 0.08 -3.60
CA LEU A 130 4.83 0.03 -3.80
C LEU A 130 5.58 0.84 -2.74
N THR A 131 5.05 2.00 -2.35
CA THR A 131 5.64 2.82 -1.29
C THR A 131 5.57 2.10 0.06
N GLY A 132 4.45 1.45 0.38
CA GLY A 132 4.34 0.63 1.59
C GLY A 132 5.33 -0.54 1.61
N VAL A 133 5.51 -1.22 0.49
CA VAL A 133 6.51 -2.29 0.35
C VAL A 133 7.94 -1.78 0.55
N CYS A 134 8.25 -0.58 0.03
CA CYS A 134 9.53 0.08 0.30
C CYS A 134 9.72 0.38 1.79
N PHE A 135 8.69 0.89 2.47
CA PHE A 135 8.76 1.16 3.90
C PHE A 135 8.99 -0.11 4.73
N MET A 136 8.37 -1.22 4.35
CA MET A 136 8.59 -2.50 5.03
C MET A 136 10.05 -2.95 4.95
N SER A 137 10.70 -2.75 3.79
CA SER A 137 12.10 -3.16 3.60
C SER A 137 13.08 -2.49 4.58
N ASN A 138 12.71 -1.33 5.14
CA ASN A 138 13.53 -0.61 6.12
C ASN A 138 13.66 -1.36 7.46
N GLU A 139 12.73 -2.27 7.78
CA GLU A 139 12.77 -3.07 9.02
C GLU A 139 13.71 -4.28 8.92
N LEU A 140 13.98 -4.75 7.69
CA LEU A 140 14.71 -6.00 7.45
C LEU A 140 16.18 -5.96 7.89
N PRO A 141 16.97 -4.89 7.68
CA PRO A 141 18.36 -4.85 8.13
C PRO A 141 18.49 -5.04 9.64
N ARG A 142 17.65 -4.35 10.42
CA ARG A 142 17.64 -4.47 11.88
C ARG A 142 17.18 -5.87 12.30
N TYR A 143 16.15 -6.40 11.66
CA TYR A 143 15.65 -7.76 11.91
C TYR A 143 16.76 -8.80 11.73
N VAL A 144 17.48 -8.76 10.60
CA VAL A 144 18.59 -9.67 10.30
C VAL A 144 19.66 -9.64 11.38
N VAL A 145 20.11 -8.44 11.79
CA VAL A 145 21.14 -8.30 12.83
C VAL A 145 20.70 -8.93 14.15
N ASN A 146 19.45 -8.71 14.55
CA ASN A 146 18.91 -9.29 15.79
C ASN A 146 18.77 -10.80 15.71
N GLN A 147 18.31 -11.34 14.58
CA GLN A 147 18.20 -12.78 14.36
C GLN A 147 19.55 -13.48 14.38
N VAL A 148 20.57 -12.90 13.73
CA VAL A 148 21.95 -13.40 13.79
C VAL A 148 22.50 -13.38 15.21
N THR A 149 22.22 -12.32 15.97
CA THR A 149 22.62 -12.21 17.38
C THR A 149 21.92 -13.28 18.24
N ALA A 150 20.69 -13.66 17.88
CA ALA A 150 19.93 -14.75 18.50
C ALA A 150 20.33 -16.15 18.01
N GLY A 151 21.30 -16.27 17.10
CA GLY A 151 21.81 -17.54 16.57
C GLY A 151 21.11 -18.06 15.30
N ASP A 152 20.18 -17.30 14.72
CA ASP A 152 19.55 -17.62 13.44
C ASP A 152 20.40 -17.10 12.26
N TYR A 153 21.39 -17.92 11.89
CA TYR A 153 22.30 -17.62 10.77
C TYR A 153 21.70 -17.92 9.39
N ASP A 154 20.52 -18.53 9.32
CA ASP A 154 19.79 -18.74 8.07
C ASP A 154 18.98 -17.50 7.66
N CYS A 155 18.56 -16.68 8.64
CA CYS A 155 17.79 -15.45 8.41
C CYS A 155 18.37 -14.52 7.34
N PRO A 156 19.69 -14.17 7.32
CA PRO A 156 20.26 -13.31 6.28
C PRO A 156 19.99 -13.83 4.86
N ARG A 157 20.09 -15.14 4.64
CA ARG A 157 19.84 -15.75 3.32
C ARG A 157 18.37 -15.63 2.93
N LYS A 158 17.44 -15.86 3.86
CA LYS A 158 15.99 -15.72 3.61
C LYS A 158 15.64 -14.28 3.23
N VAL A 159 16.17 -13.30 3.98
CA VAL A 159 15.96 -11.87 3.70
C VAL A 159 16.57 -11.45 2.36
N LEU A 160 17.77 -11.94 2.04
CA LEU A 160 18.40 -11.65 0.75
C LEU A 160 17.59 -12.18 -0.43
N ASN A 161 17.07 -13.41 -0.32
CA ASN A 161 16.20 -13.99 -1.35
C ASN A 161 14.95 -13.12 -1.55
N PHE A 162 14.28 -12.76 -0.46
CA PHE A 162 13.11 -11.88 -0.50
C PHE A 162 13.40 -10.52 -1.14
N LEU A 163 14.49 -9.84 -0.73
CA LEU A 163 14.87 -8.55 -1.31
C LEU A 163 15.23 -8.65 -2.81
N THR A 164 15.75 -9.79 -3.24
CA THR A 164 16.05 -10.05 -4.65
C THR A 164 14.76 -10.22 -5.47
N GLU A 165 13.80 -11.00 -4.96
CA GLU A 165 12.47 -11.15 -5.56
C GLU A 165 11.73 -9.81 -5.62
N LEU A 166 11.80 -9.04 -4.53
CA LEU A 166 11.24 -7.71 -4.46
C LEU A 166 11.83 -6.80 -5.55
N HIS A 167 13.15 -6.72 -5.64
CA HIS A 167 13.83 -5.92 -6.64
C HIS A 167 13.45 -6.34 -8.07
N ALA A 168 13.33 -7.65 -8.34
CA ALA A 168 12.89 -8.16 -9.63
C ALA A 168 11.45 -7.70 -9.97
N ALA A 169 10.52 -7.79 -9.02
CA ALA A 169 9.14 -7.34 -9.20
C ALA A 169 9.04 -5.83 -9.50
N PHE A 170 9.86 -5.01 -8.84
CA PHE A 170 9.94 -3.57 -9.11
C PHE A 170 10.48 -3.28 -10.52
N LEU A 171 11.57 -3.95 -10.92
CA LEU A 171 12.14 -3.79 -12.25
C LEU A 171 11.16 -4.19 -13.35
N GLU A 172 10.45 -5.30 -13.17
CA GLU A 172 9.44 -5.76 -14.10
C GLU A 172 8.34 -4.69 -14.29
N LYS A 173 7.85 -4.10 -13.20
CA LYS A 173 6.87 -3.00 -13.26
C LYS A 173 7.39 -1.77 -14.00
N VAL A 174 8.62 -1.33 -13.70
CA VAL A 174 9.24 -0.19 -14.40
C VAL A 174 9.40 -0.50 -15.89
N TYR A 175 9.83 -1.72 -16.22
CA TYR A 175 9.97 -2.15 -17.61
C TYR A 175 8.64 -2.10 -18.36
N TYR A 176 7.54 -2.60 -17.78
CA TYR A 176 6.22 -2.52 -18.41
C TYR A 176 5.72 -1.08 -18.53
N ASP A 177 5.92 -0.22 -17.54
CA ASP A 177 5.52 1.19 -17.61
C ASP A 177 6.28 1.93 -18.73
N VAL A 178 7.59 1.72 -18.84
CA VAL A 178 8.43 2.25 -19.92
C VAL A 178 7.94 1.74 -21.29
N LYS A 179 7.64 0.45 -21.40
CA LYS A 179 7.15 -0.18 -22.63
C LYS A 179 5.77 0.33 -23.05
N ILE A 180 4.83 0.48 -22.11
CA ILE A 180 3.49 1.02 -22.35
C ILE A 180 3.57 2.48 -22.80
N ARG A 181 4.48 3.26 -22.20
CA ARG A 181 4.71 4.67 -22.57
C ARG A 181 5.51 4.83 -23.87
N GLY A 182 5.90 3.74 -24.53
CA GLY A 182 6.65 3.75 -25.78
C GLY A 182 8.07 4.33 -25.65
N LEU A 183 8.59 4.42 -24.42
CA LEU A 183 9.91 4.97 -24.14
C LEU A 183 10.95 3.88 -24.40
N THR A 184 11.82 4.09 -25.37
CA THR A 184 12.99 3.23 -25.57
C THR A 184 14.13 3.69 -24.65
N ALA A 185 15.12 2.82 -24.41
CA ALA A 185 16.26 3.10 -23.52
C ALA A 185 17.05 4.40 -23.86
N ASN A 186 16.81 5.01 -25.03
CA ASN A 186 17.46 6.24 -25.48
C ASN A 186 16.49 7.40 -25.81
N GLY A 187 15.20 7.31 -25.47
CA GLY A 187 14.25 8.42 -25.68
C GLY A 187 13.86 8.70 -27.14
N ASP A 188 14.27 7.87 -28.09
CA ASP A 188 13.85 8.00 -29.48
C ASP A 188 12.45 7.39 -29.68
N PRO A 189 11.49 8.13 -30.29
CA PRO A 189 10.19 7.58 -30.66
C PRO A 189 10.35 6.48 -31.71
N ILE A 190 9.58 5.41 -31.58
CA ILE A 190 9.52 4.35 -32.58
C ILE A 190 9.02 4.96 -33.90
N ALA A 191 9.87 4.96 -34.91
CA ALA A 191 9.46 5.25 -36.28
C ALA A 191 8.36 4.25 -36.67
N VAL A 192 7.13 4.72 -36.75
CA VAL A 192 6.02 3.95 -37.33
C VAL A 192 6.41 3.68 -38.77
N LYS A 193 6.82 2.44 -39.05
CA LYS A 193 7.09 1.98 -40.40
C LYS A 193 5.74 1.96 -41.11
N GLY A 194 5.50 2.99 -41.93
CA GLY A 194 4.32 3.10 -42.77
C GLY A 194 4.18 1.83 -43.62
N ASP A 195 3.01 1.23 -43.50
CA ASP A 195 2.52 0.13 -44.29
C ASP A 195 2.58 0.52 -45.78
N GLN A 196 3.57 0.01 -46.51
CA GLN A 196 3.58 0.13 -47.97
C GLN A 196 2.66 -0.94 -48.52
N GLY A 197 1.43 -0.53 -48.82
CA GLY A 197 0.50 -1.31 -49.63
C GLY A 197 1.17 -1.72 -50.94
N VAL A 198 1.35 -3.02 -51.10
CA VAL A 198 1.76 -3.68 -52.33
C VAL A 198 0.59 -3.59 -53.32
N GLN A 199 0.76 -2.82 -54.39
CA GLN A 199 -0.03 -2.98 -55.61
C GLN A 199 0.80 -3.78 -56.61
N GLY A 200 0.29 -4.96 -56.95
CA GLY A 200 0.71 -5.83 -58.04
C GLY A 200 -0.42 -6.78 -58.35
#